data_AF-A0A7K1LGI2-F1
#
_entry.id   AF-A0A7K1LGI2-F1
#
_cell.length_a   1.000
_cell.length_b   1.000
_cell.length_c   1.000
_cell.angle_alpha   90.00
_cell.angle_beta   90.00
_cell.angle_gamma   90.00
#
_symmetry.space_group_name_H-M   'P 1'
#
loop_
_entity.id
_entity.type
_entity.pdbx_description
1 polymer ?
#
loop_
_entity_poly.entity_id
_entity_poly.type
_entity_poly.pdbx_seq_one_letter_code
_entity_poly.pdbx_strand_id
1 'polypeptide(L)' 'MGTSAAPDTPMCSRKGCTRDASFRIEWNNPKIHTPERRKVWLACQEHRDWLADFLRARGFLKDVVPFEDTHD' A
#
# COMPACT_ATOMS: atom_id res chain seq x y z
N MET A 1 -9.85 -33.67 -7.51
CA MET A 1 -9.00 -33.52 -6.32
C MET A 1 -7.88 -32.54 -6.65
N GLY A 2 -7.61 -31.58 -5.74
CA GLY A 2 -6.51 -30.61 -5.79
C GLY A 2 -6.89 -29.27 -6.43
N THR A 3 -6.73 -28.09 -5.83
CA THR A 3 -6.10 -27.70 -4.55
C THR A 3 -6.69 -26.34 -4.19
N SER A 4 -7.15 -26.13 -2.96
CA SER A 4 -7.57 -24.82 -2.47
C SER A 4 -6.41 -23.84 -2.59
N ALA A 5 -6.62 -22.71 -3.27
CA ALA A 5 -5.65 -21.62 -3.33
C ALA A 5 -5.35 -21.16 -1.89
N ALA A 6 -4.06 -21.06 -1.55
CA ALA A 6 -3.65 -20.38 -0.34
C ALA A 6 -4.17 -18.93 -0.37
N PRO A 7 -4.46 -18.28 0.77
CA PRO A 7 -4.80 -16.87 0.77
C PRO A 7 -3.63 -16.10 0.14
N ASP A 8 -3.90 -15.43 -0.99
CA ASP A 8 -2.93 -14.55 -1.65
C ASP A 8 -2.55 -13.45 -0.64
N THR A 9 -1.39 -13.60 0.00
CA THR A 9 -0.90 -12.59 0.94
C THR A 9 -0.72 -11.29 0.17
N PRO A 10 -1.37 -10.19 0.59
CA PRO A 10 -1.36 -8.96 -0.17
C PRO A 10 0.07 -8.42 -0.31
N MET A 11 0.47 -8.13 -1.55
CA MET A 11 1.85 -7.83 -1.92
C MET A 11 2.15 -6.33 -1.96
N CYS A 12 3.43 -6.00 -1.85
CA CYS A 12 3.94 -4.64 -2.01
C CYS A 12 3.59 -4.05 -3.40
N SER A 13 3.10 -2.82 -3.42
CA SER A 13 2.74 -2.08 -4.65
C SER A 13 3.95 -1.57 -5.45
N ARG A 14 5.19 -1.74 -4.95
CA ARG A 14 6.38 -1.38 -5.72
C ARG A 14 6.47 -2.30 -6.92
N LYS A 15 6.49 -1.73 -8.13
CA LYS A 15 6.63 -2.50 -9.37
C LYS A 15 7.83 -3.46 -9.29
N GLY A 16 7.57 -4.75 -9.52
CA GLY A 16 8.59 -5.81 -9.48
C GLY A 16 8.92 -6.34 -8.08
N CYS A 17 8.27 -5.85 -7.02
CA CYS A 17 8.37 -6.44 -5.69
C CYS A 17 7.26 -7.48 -5.49
N THR A 18 7.62 -8.62 -4.92
CA THR A 18 6.70 -9.72 -4.58
C THR A 18 6.69 -10.03 -3.08
N ARG A 19 7.27 -9.13 -2.26
CA ARG A 19 7.29 -9.29 -0.80
C ARG A 19 5.94 -8.91 -0.21
N ASP A 20 5.59 -9.58 0.88
CA ASP A 20 4.38 -9.33 1.64
C ASP A 20 4.29 -7.90 2.14
N ALA A 21 3.09 -7.34 2.12
CA ALA A 21 2.83 -6.03 2.66
C ALA A 21 2.79 -6.07 4.18
N SER A 22 3.47 -5.12 4.82
CA SER A 22 3.40 -4.88 6.27
C SER A 22 2.90 -3.48 6.60
N PHE A 23 2.71 -2.63 5.58
CA PHE A 23 2.26 -1.26 5.72
C PHE A 23 1.25 -0.87 4.65
N ARG A 24 0.31 -0.02 5.04
CA ARG A 24 -0.62 0.69 4.19
C ARG A 24 -0.22 2.15 4.12
N ILE A 25 0.00 2.65 2.90
CA ILE A 25 0.32 4.04 2.62
C ILE A 25 -0.91 4.69 2.03
N GLU A 26 -1.53 5.58 2.79
CA GLU A 26 -2.70 6.33 2.40
C GLU A 26 -2.28 7.63 1.71
N TRP A 27 -2.89 7.91 0.56
CA TRP A 27 -2.55 9.08 -0.23
C TRP A 27 -3.74 9.68 -0.97
N ASN A 28 -3.60 10.96 -1.34
CA ASN A 28 -4.59 11.69 -2.13
C ASN A 28 -3.87 12.68 -3.05
N ASN A 29 -4.18 12.65 -4.34
CA ASN A 29 -3.76 13.67 -5.29
C ASN A 29 -4.89 14.69 -5.48
N PRO A 30 -4.79 15.90 -4.90
CA PRO A 30 -5.86 16.89 -4.92
C PRO A 30 -6.18 17.43 -6.31
N LYS A 31 -5.31 17.19 -7.31
CA LYS A 31 -5.57 17.59 -8.71
C LYS A 31 -6.67 16.75 -9.36
N ILE A 32 -6.95 15.55 -8.84
CA ILE A 32 -7.86 14.58 -9.47
C ILE A 32 -8.79 13.86 -8.47
N HIS A 33 -8.64 14.09 -7.18
CA HIS A 33 -9.41 13.43 -6.12
C HIS A 33 -10.00 14.47 -5.19
N THR A 34 -11.22 14.22 -4.70
CA THR A 34 -11.82 15.05 -3.65
C THR A 34 -10.99 14.97 -2.37
N PRO A 35 -11.06 15.96 -1.47
CA PRO A 35 -10.29 15.99 -0.22
C PRO A 35 -10.54 14.80 0.72
N GLU A 36 -11.67 14.11 0.59
CA GLU A 36 -12.09 12.97 1.41
C GLU A 36 -11.58 11.63 0.85
N ARG A 37 -11.37 11.55 -0.47
CA ARG A 37 -10.95 10.29 -1.12
C ARG A 37 -9.54 9.90 -0.66
N ARG A 38 -9.33 8.65 -0.25
CA ARG A 38 -7.99 8.10 0.02
C ARG A 38 -7.75 6.92 -0.90
N LYS A 39 -6.59 6.91 -1.55
CA LYS A 39 -6.06 5.75 -2.24
C LYS A 39 -5.05 5.08 -1.33
N VAL A 40 -4.88 3.77 -1.53
CA VAL A 40 -4.00 2.93 -0.73
C VAL A 40 -2.95 2.32 -1.63
N TRP A 41 -1.70 2.41 -1.23
CA TRP A 41 -0.62 1.54 -1.69
C TRP A 41 -0.15 0.67 -0.54
N LEU A 42 0.20 -0.58 -0.85
CA LEU A 42 0.77 -1.50 0.11
C LEU A 42 2.29 -1.50 0.02
N ALA A 43 2.96 -1.65 1.15
CA ALA A 43 4.42 -1.64 1.21
C ALA A 43 4.96 -2.73 2.13
N CYS A 44 6.02 -3.40 1.67
CA CYS A 44 6.88 -4.19 2.55
C CYS A 44 7.82 -3.27 3.34
N GLN A 45 8.50 -3.82 4.35
CA GLN A 45 9.45 -3.07 5.19
C GLN A 45 10.53 -2.33 4.38
N GLU A 46 11.04 -2.91 3.28
CA GLU A 46 12.10 -2.29 2.46
C GLU A 46 11.61 -1.09 1.64
N HIS A 47 10.36 -1.12 1.17
CA HIS A 47 9.86 -0.13 0.22
C HIS A 47 8.96 0.93 0.84
N ARG A 48 8.62 0.79 2.12
CA ARG A 48 7.78 1.75 2.87
C ARG A 48 8.27 3.18 2.69
N ASP A 49 9.53 3.45 3.03
CA ASP A 49 10.05 4.81 3.07
C ASP A 49 10.18 5.39 1.67
N TRP A 50 10.63 4.60 0.69
CA TRP A 50 10.73 5.03 -0.70
C TRP A 50 9.37 5.46 -1.28
N LEU A 51 8.31 4.68 -1.05
CA LEU A 51 6.96 4.99 -1.51
C LEU A 51 6.37 6.21 -0.78
N ALA A 52 6.59 6.30 0.54
CA ALA A 52 6.14 7.41 1.34
C ALA A 52 6.83 8.73 0.93
N ASP A 53 8.14 8.71 0.69
CA ASP A 53 8.92 9.87 0.25
C ASP A 53 8.50 10.34 -1.13
N PHE A 54 8.23 9.41 -2.06
CA PHE A 54 7.69 9.74 -3.38
C PHE A 54 6.39 10.55 -3.27
N LEU A 55 5.49 10.15 -2.37
CA LEU A 55 4.21 10.82 -2.13
C LEU A 55 4.37 12.12 -1.34
N ARG A 56 5.25 12.14 -0.34
CA ARG A 56 5.55 13.31 0.50
C ARG A 56 6.12 14.46 -0.33
N ALA A 57 7.09 14.17 -1.20
CA ALA A 57 7.69 15.16 -2.09
C ALA A 57 6.66 15.82 -3.04
N ARG A 58 5.51 15.17 -3.27
CA ARG A 58 4.41 15.67 -4.10
C ARG A 58 3.25 16.26 -3.30
N GLY A 59 3.32 16.23 -1.97
CA GLY A 59 2.23 16.66 -1.08
C GLY A 59 1.01 15.73 -1.10
N PHE A 60 1.18 14.48 -1.54
CA PHE A 60 0.09 13.52 -1.68
C PHE A 60 -0.05 12.57 -0.50
N LEU A 61 1.00 12.42 0.31
CA LEU A 61 1.01 11.51 1.47
C LEU A 61 -0.03 11.97 2.50
N LYS A 62 -0.83 11.02 3.01
CA LYS A 62 -1.79 11.24 4.08
C LYS A 62 -1.40 10.50 5.34
N ASP A 63 -1.12 9.21 5.25
CA ASP A 63 -0.65 8.43 6.40
C ASP A 63 0.14 7.19 5.97
N VAL A 64 0.91 6.63 6.91
CA VAL A 64 1.58 5.34 6.79
C VAL A 64 1.27 4.53 8.05
N VAL A 65 0.39 3.54 7.91
CA VAL A 65 -0.05 2.70 9.02
C VAL A 65 0.39 1.25 8.83
N PRO A 66 0.58 0.48 9.91
CA PRO A 66 0.76 -0.97 9.80
C PRO A 66 -0.39 -1.60 9.01
N PHE A 67 -0.07 -2.56 8.14
CA PHE A 67 -1.06 -3.34 7.43
C PHE A 67 -1.31 -4.62 8.22
N GLU A 68 -2.50 -4.70 8.80
CA GLU A 68 -3.01 -5.92 9.41
C GLU A 68 -3.91 -6.61 8.39
N ASP A 69 -3.48 -7.80 8.00
CA ASP A 69 -4.15 -8.64 7.03
C ASP A 69 -5.29 -9.42 7.71
N THR A 70 -6.35 -8.71 8.10
CA THR A 70 -7.55 -9.36 8.66
C THR A 70 -8.37 -9.93 7.51
N HIS A 71 -8.04 -11.15 7.08
CA HIS A 71 -8.92 -11.97 6.25
C HIS A 71 -10.06 -12.51 7.12
N ASP A 72 -11.30 -12.05 6.87
CA ASP A 72 -12.55 -12.72 7.29
C ASP A 72 -13.08 -13.57 6.13
#